data_AF-L8H1H5-F1
#
_entry.id   AF-L8H1H5-F1
#
_cell.length_a   1.000
_cell.length_b   1.000
_cell.length_c   1.000
_cell.angle_alpha   90.00
_cell.angle_beta   90.00
_cell.angle_gamma   90.00
#
_symmetry.space_group_name_H-M   'P 1'
#
loop_
_entity.id
_entity.type
_entity.pdbx_description
1 polymer ?
#
loop_
_entity_poly.entity_id
_entity_poly.type
_entity_poly.pdbx_seq_one_letter_code
_entity_poly.pdbx_strand_id
1 'polypeptide(L)'
;MALTGANDKEKLEQLCARTYKEQAVWFLNSFWGDLSEEAEKLWQFVHKCAELNEEKKAEGSDLDEFQAHRFLENFKESMTVQAMREKLRSTGAIQAGQVVKRVPLTHLLIFKYNIDWKYLVNAVQGSKEEIEKAQRMLDEVHNAFVQANARATEAAEAVREAAAREADARSREEELKAAKAELEQALNELKAQEDAYNHKTEDLKKRSEEGGVVQRNKAKNELAQHLGEDPLPLRKAKITQEAAVKKADRAAVAANEAAQQAAEARVKGEEAQAAAEAAVDEARARVAEAEDYVEKAKKSMPAGGVWWLEKELHEAKAFLPTSKGGYIKRKITAQQ
;
A
#
# COMPACT_ATOMS: atom_id res chain seq x y z
N MET A 1 -23.65 -18.08 25.86
CA MET A 1 -22.84 -19.25 25.47
C MET A 1 -22.25 -19.88 26.72
N ALA A 2 -22.29 -21.21 26.84
CA ALA A 2 -21.70 -21.94 27.96
C ALA A 2 -20.63 -22.92 27.43
N LEU A 3 -19.67 -23.27 28.28
CA LEU A 3 -18.71 -24.33 28.00
C LEU A 3 -19.41 -25.69 28.08
N THR A 4 -19.06 -26.60 27.18
CA THR A 4 -19.73 -27.90 26.97
C THR A 4 -19.11 -29.04 27.76
N GLY A 5 -18.00 -28.79 28.48
CA GLY A 5 -17.34 -29.80 29.32
C GLY A 5 -18.29 -30.39 30.37
N ALA A 6 -18.17 -31.69 30.64
CA ALA A 6 -19.06 -32.42 31.54
C ALA A 6 -18.84 -32.05 33.02
N ASN A 7 -17.68 -31.50 33.36
CA ASN A 7 -17.30 -31.03 34.69
C ASN A 7 -16.47 -29.73 34.59
N ASP A 8 -16.24 -29.07 35.72
CA ASP A 8 -15.51 -27.79 35.77
C ASP A 8 -14.12 -27.88 35.12
N LYS A 9 -13.42 -29.01 35.29
CA LYS A 9 -12.07 -29.20 34.76
C LYS A 9 -12.08 -29.29 33.23
N GLU A 10 -12.98 -30.07 32.66
CA GLU A 10 -13.14 -30.14 31.19
C GLU A 10 -13.56 -28.79 30.61
N LYS A 11 -14.40 -28.02 31.32
CA LYS A 11 -14.73 -26.64 30.93
C LYS A 11 -13.49 -25.75 30.97
N LEU A 12 -12.66 -25.84 32.01
CA LEU A 12 -11.40 -25.10 32.10
C LEU A 12 -10.45 -25.42 30.95
N GLU A 13 -10.29 -26.70 30.61
CA GLU A 13 -9.47 -27.15 29.49
C GLU A 13 -10.01 -26.59 28.16
N GLN A 14 -11.34 -26.62 27.96
CA GLN A 14 -11.98 -26.03 26.79
C GLN A 14 -11.75 -24.52 26.70
N LEU A 15 -11.85 -23.78 27.81
CA LEU A 15 -11.57 -22.35 27.85
C LEU A 15 -10.10 -22.07 27.51
N CYS A 16 -9.17 -22.84 28.09
CA CYS A 16 -7.74 -22.69 27.85
C CYS A 16 -7.30 -23.02 26.42
N ALA A 17 -8.08 -23.81 25.68
CA ALA A 17 -7.82 -24.13 24.28
C ALA A 17 -8.26 -23.03 23.30
N ARG A 18 -9.04 -22.04 23.76
CA ARG A 18 -9.44 -20.88 22.96
C ARG A 18 -8.25 -19.96 22.71
N THR A 19 -8.37 -19.04 21.76
CA THR A 19 -7.33 -18.02 21.54
C THR A 19 -7.12 -17.12 22.76
N TYR A 20 -5.97 -16.45 22.86
CA TYR A 20 -5.72 -15.48 23.94
C TYR A 20 -6.83 -14.43 24.04
N LYS A 21 -7.30 -13.91 22.90
CA LYS A 21 -8.43 -12.96 22.83
C LYS A 21 -9.67 -13.53 23.49
N GLU A 22 -10.11 -14.70 23.03
CA GLU A 22 -11.32 -15.33 23.55
C GLU A 22 -11.23 -15.65 25.05
N GLN A 23 -10.05 -16.07 25.52
CA GLN A 23 -9.80 -16.28 26.96
C GLN A 23 -9.94 -14.97 27.75
N ALA A 24 -9.35 -13.87 27.27
CA ALA A 24 -9.44 -12.57 27.91
C ALA A 24 -10.86 -12.00 27.91
N VAL A 25 -11.58 -12.11 26.79
CA VAL A 25 -12.97 -11.67 26.69
C VAL A 25 -13.88 -12.48 27.61
N TRP A 26 -13.70 -13.81 27.68
CA TRP A 26 -14.46 -14.67 28.59
C TRP A 26 -14.24 -14.24 30.05
N PHE A 27 -12.98 -14.02 30.43
CA PHE A 27 -12.63 -13.54 31.76
C PHE A 27 -13.26 -12.19 32.06
N LEU A 28 -13.10 -11.22 31.15
CA LEU A 28 -13.59 -9.85 31.31
C LEU A 28 -15.12 -9.81 31.42
N ASN A 29 -15.83 -10.65 30.65
CA ASN A 29 -17.27 -10.82 30.78
C ASN A 29 -17.69 -11.36 32.15
N SER A 30 -16.90 -12.28 32.70
CA SER A 30 -17.22 -12.96 33.96
C SER A 30 -17.03 -12.06 35.18
N PHE A 31 -16.12 -11.08 35.09
CA PHE A 31 -15.72 -10.21 36.20
C PHE A 31 -15.81 -8.72 35.88
N TRP A 32 -16.65 -8.32 34.92
CA TRP A 32 -16.75 -6.92 34.49
C TRP A 32 -17.05 -5.96 35.65
N GLY A 33 -17.92 -6.37 36.57
CA GLY A 33 -18.32 -5.55 37.73
C GLY A 33 -17.14 -5.14 38.62
N ASP A 34 -16.14 -6.01 38.74
CA ASP A 34 -15.01 -5.82 39.65
C ASP A 34 -13.72 -5.42 38.91
N LEU A 35 -13.58 -5.81 37.64
CA LEU A 35 -12.32 -5.73 36.88
C LEU A 35 -12.44 -4.95 35.56
N SER A 36 -13.48 -4.14 35.37
CA SER A 36 -13.63 -3.30 34.16
C SER A 36 -12.46 -2.33 33.96
N GLU A 37 -11.87 -1.80 35.04
CA GLU A 37 -10.69 -0.92 34.96
C GLU A 37 -9.43 -1.62 34.43
N GLU A 38 -9.37 -2.95 34.51
CA GLU A 38 -8.25 -3.76 34.03
C GLU A 38 -8.36 -4.13 32.54
N ALA A 39 -9.45 -3.74 31.87
CA ALA A 39 -9.72 -4.12 30.48
C ALA A 39 -8.58 -3.73 29.51
N GLU A 40 -8.03 -2.51 29.64
CA GLU A 40 -6.90 -2.04 28.83
C GLU A 40 -5.63 -2.88 29.08
N LYS A 41 -5.43 -3.35 30.31
CA LYS A 41 -4.30 -4.20 30.65
C LYS A 41 -4.47 -5.62 30.08
N LEU A 42 -5.69 -6.15 30.11
CA LEU A 42 -6.01 -7.43 29.46
C LEU A 42 -5.80 -7.37 27.94
N TRP A 43 -6.15 -6.24 27.31
CA TRP A 43 -5.82 -5.96 25.92
C TRP A 43 -4.30 -6.07 25.66
N GLN A 44 -3.49 -5.41 26.49
CA GLN A 44 -2.03 -5.50 26.41
C GLN A 44 -1.51 -6.93 26.65
N PHE A 45 -2.14 -7.69 27.54
CA PHE A 45 -1.78 -9.09 27.80
C PHE A 45 -1.96 -9.96 26.56
N VAL A 46 -3.11 -9.86 25.90
CA VAL A 46 -3.38 -10.61 24.66
C VAL A 46 -2.35 -10.31 23.60
N HIS A 47 -2.03 -9.03 23.38
CA HIS A 47 -0.99 -8.64 22.42
C HIS A 47 0.39 -9.16 22.81
N LYS A 48 0.74 -9.12 24.10
CA LYS A 48 2.04 -9.62 24.54
C LYS A 48 2.14 -11.14 24.43
N CYS A 49 1.07 -11.88 24.70
CA CYS A 49 1.00 -13.31 24.45
C CYS A 49 1.18 -13.62 22.95
N ALA A 50 0.50 -12.88 22.08
CA ALA A 50 0.63 -13.04 20.63
C ALA A 50 2.04 -12.67 20.12
N GLU A 51 2.70 -11.68 20.72
CA GLU A 51 4.08 -11.31 20.40
C GLU A 51 5.08 -12.40 20.82
N LEU A 52 4.91 -12.96 22.02
CA LEU A 52 5.83 -13.97 22.57
C LEU A 52 5.65 -15.35 21.93
N ASN A 53 4.44 -15.66 21.44
CA ASN A 53 4.16 -16.89 20.71
C ASN A 53 4.54 -16.75 19.24
N GLU A 54 5.83 -16.91 18.93
CA GLU A 54 6.37 -16.70 17.58
C GLU A 54 5.76 -17.64 16.53
N GLU A 55 5.32 -18.84 16.94
CA GLU A 55 4.74 -19.87 16.07
C GLU A 55 3.29 -19.56 15.69
N LYS A 56 2.40 -19.43 16.69
CA LYS A 56 0.95 -19.28 16.47
C LYS A 56 0.45 -17.85 16.56
N LYS A 57 1.26 -16.93 17.10
CA LYS A 57 0.94 -15.50 17.25
C LYS A 57 -0.44 -15.29 17.87
N ALA A 58 -1.31 -14.49 17.22
CA ALA A 58 -2.65 -14.18 17.70
C ALA A 58 -3.60 -15.38 17.73
N GLU A 59 -3.32 -16.42 16.93
CA GLU A 59 -4.10 -17.68 16.91
C GLU A 59 -3.65 -18.66 18.02
N GLY A 60 -2.67 -18.28 18.83
CA GLY A 60 -2.21 -19.06 19.97
C GLY A 60 -3.20 -19.10 21.13
N SER A 61 -3.08 -20.15 21.94
CA SER A 61 -3.90 -20.43 23.13
C SER A 61 -3.10 -20.39 24.45
N ASP A 62 -1.79 -20.57 24.39
CA ASP A 62 -0.96 -20.76 25.57
C ASP A 62 0.52 -20.48 25.26
N LEU A 63 1.27 -20.10 26.30
CA LEU A 63 2.71 -19.85 26.22
C LEU A 63 3.48 -21.04 26.77
N ASP A 64 4.68 -21.30 26.27
CA ASP A 64 5.61 -22.15 27.02
C ASP A 64 6.09 -21.45 28.31
N GLU A 65 6.82 -22.18 29.14
CA GLU A 65 7.27 -21.67 30.43
C GLU A 65 8.23 -20.47 30.35
N PHE A 66 9.12 -20.45 29.36
CA PHE A 66 10.05 -19.35 29.17
C PHE A 66 9.30 -18.11 28.67
N GLN A 67 8.38 -18.30 27.72
CA GLN A 67 7.49 -17.26 27.23
C GLN A 67 6.61 -16.69 28.36
N ALA A 68 6.03 -17.54 29.21
CA ALA A 68 5.22 -17.11 30.35
C ALA A 68 6.04 -16.32 31.38
N HIS A 69 7.29 -16.71 31.63
CA HIS A 69 8.20 -15.94 32.48
C HIS A 69 8.50 -14.56 31.88
N ARG A 70 8.85 -14.50 30.59
CA ARG A 70 9.09 -13.22 29.87
C ARG A 70 7.86 -12.33 29.85
N PHE A 71 6.67 -12.92 29.76
CA PHE A 71 5.40 -12.20 29.89
C PHE A 71 5.31 -11.50 31.25
N LEU A 72 5.58 -12.21 32.36
CA LEU A 72 5.52 -11.64 33.70
C LEU A 72 6.56 -10.52 33.91
N GLU A 73 7.77 -10.71 33.39
CA GLU A 73 8.81 -9.67 33.42
C GLU A 73 8.37 -8.37 32.72
N ASN A 74 7.75 -8.50 31.55
CA ASN A 74 7.25 -7.36 30.78
C ASN A 74 6.24 -6.51 31.58
N PHE A 75 5.44 -7.15 32.42
CA PHE A 75 4.44 -6.48 33.26
C PHE A 75 4.92 -6.19 34.68
N LYS A 76 6.24 -6.25 34.91
CA LYS A 76 6.90 -5.96 36.21
C LYS A 76 6.45 -6.89 37.34
N GLU A 77 6.08 -8.12 37.00
CA GLU A 77 5.69 -9.19 37.94
C GLU A 77 6.73 -10.32 37.96
N SER A 78 8.00 -9.96 37.78
CA SER A 78 9.11 -10.89 37.73
C SER A 78 9.15 -11.77 38.99
N MET A 79 9.27 -13.07 38.77
CA MET A 79 9.43 -14.08 39.82
C MET A 79 10.21 -15.25 39.25
N THR A 80 10.82 -16.07 40.11
CA THR A 80 11.53 -17.26 39.61
C THR A 80 10.54 -18.23 38.94
N VAL A 81 11.01 -19.01 37.97
CA VAL A 81 10.21 -20.06 37.32
C VAL A 81 9.60 -21.03 38.35
N GLN A 82 10.34 -21.35 39.41
CA GLN A 82 9.83 -22.19 40.51
C GLN A 82 8.66 -21.52 41.24
N ALA A 83 8.78 -20.24 41.57
CA ALA A 83 7.71 -19.47 42.21
C ALA A 83 6.47 -19.33 41.31
N MET A 84 6.67 -19.15 39.99
CA MET A 84 5.56 -19.13 39.02
C MET A 84 4.81 -20.47 39.01
N ARG A 85 5.52 -21.60 38.94
CA ARG A 85 4.91 -22.94 38.99
C ARG A 85 4.12 -23.16 40.28
N GLU A 86 4.66 -22.76 41.42
CA GLU A 86 4.00 -22.91 42.71
C GLU A 86 2.72 -22.09 42.78
N LYS A 87 2.78 -20.82 42.35
CA LYS A 87 1.62 -19.93 42.26
C LYS A 87 0.54 -20.44 41.30
N LEU A 88 0.92 -20.96 40.15
CA LEU A 88 -0.04 -21.55 39.21
C LEU A 88 -0.74 -22.77 39.82
N ARG A 89 -0.03 -23.62 40.58
CA ARG A 89 -0.63 -24.77 41.27
C ARG A 89 -1.48 -24.36 42.47
N SER A 90 -1.11 -23.30 43.19
CA SER A 90 -1.85 -22.86 44.37
C SER A 90 -3.27 -22.38 44.05
N THR A 91 -3.55 -22.04 42.79
CA THR A 91 -4.91 -21.72 42.32
C THR A 91 -5.88 -22.90 42.36
N GLY A 92 -5.36 -24.15 42.44
CA GLY A 92 -6.15 -25.36 42.31
C GLY A 92 -6.70 -25.64 40.91
N ALA A 93 -6.43 -24.75 39.93
CA ALA A 93 -6.81 -24.93 38.53
C ALA A 93 -5.91 -25.96 37.80
N ILE A 94 -4.68 -26.12 38.29
CA ILE A 94 -3.72 -27.14 37.84
C ILE A 94 -3.65 -28.25 38.86
N GLN A 95 -3.78 -29.51 38.40
CA GLN A 95 -3.74 -30.66 39.30
C GLN A 95 -2.38 -30.80 39.99
N ALA A 96 -2.40 -31.16 41.28
CA ALA A 96 -1.18 -31.44 42.03
C ALA A 96 -0.35 -32.55 41.35
N GLY A 97 0.93 -32.26 41.08
CA GLY A 97 1.84 -33.15 40.36
C GLY A 97 1.86 -32.99 38.84
N GLN A 98 0.97 -32.19 38.24
CA GLN A 98 1.01 -31.91 36.81
C GLN A 98 2.19 -30.98 36.46
N VAL A 99 2.93 -31.33 35.41
CA VAL A 99 4.02 -30.50 34.89
C VAL A 99 3.42 -29.35 34.10
N VAL A 100 3.73 -28.12 34.54
CA VAL A 100 3.33 -26.90 33.84
C VAL A 100 4.28 -26.69 32.67
N LYS A 101 3.94 -27.24 31.50
CA LYS A 101 4.72 -27.04 30.27
C LYS A 101 4.18 -25.91 29.40
N ARG A 102 2.87 -25.71 29.46
CA ARG A 102 2.11 -24.75 28.66
C ARG A 102 1.23 -23.97 29.62
N VAL A 103 1.18 -22.66 29.44
CA VAL A 103 0.55 -21.69 30.35
C VAL A 103 -0.45 -20.87 29.53
N PRO A 104 -1.73 -21.26 29.52
CA PRO A 104 -2.81 -20.47 28.92
C PRO A 104 -2.94 -19.11 29.61
N LEU A 105 -3.39 -18.09 28.88
CA LEU A 105 -3.65 -16.76 29.46
C LEU A 105 -4.64 -16.85 30.63
N THR A 106 -5.65 -17.71 30.51
CA THR A 106 -6.64 -17.99 31.58
C THR A 106 -5.96 -18.34 32.90
N HIS A 107 -4.93 -19.18 32.89
CA HIS A 107 -4.21 -19.57 34.10
C HIS A 107 -3.42 -18.40 34.71
N LEU A 108 -2.81 -17.56 33.86
CA LEU A 108 -2.14 -16.34 34.31
C LEU A 108 -3.14 -15.38 34.96
N LEU A 109 -4.31 -15.21 34.38
CA LEU A 109 -5.36 -14.33 34.91
C LEU A 109 -5.93 -14.84 36.23
N ILE A 110 -6.21 -16.15 36.35
CA ILE A 110 -6.68 -16.78 37.59
C ILE A 110 -5.72 -16.52 38.73
N PHE A 111 -4.43 -16.78 38.52
CA PHE A 111 -3.40 -16.55 39.52
C PHE A 111 -3.25 -15.06 39.85
N LYS A 112 -3.16 -14.20 38.83
CA LYS A 112 -2.89 -12.76 39.00
C LYS A 112 -3.96 -12.05 39.80
N TYR A 113 -5.23 -12.32 39.49
CA TYR A 113 -6.37 -11.67 40.13
C TYR A 113 -6.97 -12.50 41.27
N ASN A 114 -6.35 -13.63 41.62
CA ASN A 114 -6.79 -14.55 42.67
C ASN A 114 -8.28 -14.95 42.53
N ILE A 115 -8.63 -15.42 41.34
CA ILE A 115 -10.01 -15.68 40.94
C ILE A 115 -10.43 -17.13 41.22
N ASP A 116 -11.69 -17.33 41.60
CA ASP A 116 -12.30 -18.65 41.61
C ASP A 116 -12.53 -19.15 40.17
N TRP A 117 -11.67 -20.08 39.75
CA TRP A 117 -11.72 -20.66 38.42
C TRP A 117 -12.99 -21.47 38.18
N LYS A 118 -13.64 -22.02 39.22
CA LYS A 118 -14.91 -22.76 39.07
C LYS A 118 -16.05 -21.82 38.73
N TYR A 119 -16.07 -20.63 39.32
CA TYR A 119 -17.01 -19.60 38.93
C TYR A 119 -16.75 -19.15 37.48
N LEU A 120 -15.48 -18.87 37.12
CA LEU A 120 -15.09 -18.43 35.77
C LEU A 120 -15.57 -19.39 34.66
N VAL A 121 -15.40 -20.70 34.83
CA VAL A 121 -15.79 -21.68 33.79
C VAL A 121 -17.30 -21.95 33.74
N ASN A 122 -18.05 -21.54 34.76
CA ASN A 122 -19.51 -21.64 34.80
C ASN A 122 -20.22 -20.31 34.53
N ALA A 123 -19.46 -19.23 34.32
CA ALA A 123 -20.01 -17.92 34.03
C ALA A 123 -20.83 -17.91 32.74
N VAL A 124 -21.98 -17.23 32.77
CA VAL A 124 -22.86 -17.07 31.61
C VAL A 124 -22.23 -16.06 30.67
N GLN A 125 -21.81 -16.52 29.49
CA GLN A 125 -21.47 -15.61 28.39
C GLN A 125 -22.75 -15.28 27.63
N GLY A 126 -22.83 -14.10 27.01
CA GLY A 126 -24.04 -13.64 26.30
C GLY A 126 -24.42 -14.44 25.07
N SER A 127 -25.30 -13.88 24.23
CA SER A 127 -25.81 -14.55 23.03
C SER A 127 -24.68 -14.89 22.05
N LYS A 128 -24.61 -16.17 21.64
CA LYS A 128 -23.62 -16.65 20.66
C LYS A 128 -23.79 -15.93 19.31
N GLU A 129 -25.04 -15.76 18.89
CA GLU A 129 -25.38 -15.13 17.62
C GLU A 129 -24.93 -13.66 17.57
N GLU A 130 -25.11 -12.91 18.66
CA GLU A 130 -24.70 -11.50 18.71
C GLU A 130 -23.18 -11.36 18.67
N ILE A 131 -22.45 -12.24 19.37
CA ILE A 131 -20.99 -12.27 19.38
C ILE A 131 -20.45 -12.63 17.98
N GLU A 132 -21.02 -13.66 17.33
CA GLU A 132 -20.61 -14.07 15.98
C GLU A 132 -20.88 -12.96 14.96
N LYS A 133 -22.03 -12.28 15.06
CA LYS A 133 -22.34 -11.14 14.20
C LYS A 133 -21.37 -9.98 14.43
N ALA A 134 -21.03 -9.68 15.68
CA ALA A 134 -20.07 -8.62 15.98
C ALA A 134 -18.67 -8.93 15.43
N GLN A 135 -18.20 -10.17 15.62
CA GLN A 135 -16.92 -10.62 15.08
C GLN A 135 -16.91 -10.54 13.55
N ARG A 136 -17.99 -10.95 12.89
CA ARG A 136 -18.11 -10.83 11.44
C ARG A 136 -18.01 -9.38 10.97
N MET A 137 -18.66 -8.42 11.66
CA MET A 137 -18.55 -7.01 11.29
C MET A 137 -17.13 -6.47 11.45
N LEU A 138 -16.39 -6.92 12.47
CA LEU A 138 -14.97 -6.60 12.60
C LEU A 138 -14.11 -7.19 11.48
N ASP A 139 -14.37 -8.44 11.09
CA ASP A 139 -13.65 -9.08 10.00
C ASP A 139 -13.92 -8.36 8.67
N GLU A 140 -15.15 -7.91 8.45
CA GLU A 140 -15.52 -7.09 7.29
C GLU A 140 -14.81 -5.71 7.30
N VAL A 141 -14.72 -5.06 8.46
CA VAL A 141 -13.92 -3.83 8.64
C VAL A 141 -12.45 -4.08 8.31
N HIS A 142 -11.85 -5.14 8.85
CA HIS A 142 -10.46 -5.48 8.60
C HIS A 142 -10.19 -5.74 7.11
N ASN A 143 -11.06 -6.53 6.47
CA ASN A 143 -10.96 -6.83 5.04
C ASN A 143 -11.08 -5.57 4.18
N ALA A 144 -11.98 -4.64 4.54
CA ALA A 144 -12.11 -3.36 3.84
C ALA A 144 -10.82 -2.53 3.95
N PHE A 145 -10.14 -2.54 5.11
CA PHE A 145 -8.84 -1.89 5.25
C PHE A 145 -7.72 -2.54 4.44
N VAL A 146 -7.67 -3.87 4.39
CA VAL A 146 -6.71 -4.59 3.54
C VAL A 146 -6.92 -4.21 2.06
N GLN A 147 -8.17 -4.14 1.61
CA GLN A 147 -8.51 -3.71 0.26
C GLN A 147 -8.14 -2.25 0.01
N ALA A 148 -8.45 -1.34 0.93
CA ALA A 148 -8.09 0.07 0.81
C ALA A 148 -6.57 0.26 0.70
N ASN A 149 -5.78 -0.47 1.49
CA ASN A 149 -4.32 -0.42 1.43
C ASN A 149 -3.76 -1.00 0.13
N ALA A 150 -4.35 -2.10 -0.37
CA ALA A 150 -3.99 -2.66 -1.67
C ALA A 150 -4.26 -1.65 -2.80
N ARG A 151 -5.45 -1.03 -2.83
CA ARG A 151 -5.81 0.00 -3.82
C ARG A 151 -4.92 1.23 -3.73
N ALA A 152 -4.57 1.68 -2.52
CA ALA A 152 -3.63 2.79 -2.34
C ALA A 152 -2.24 2.48 -2.92
N THR A 153 -1.79 1.23 -2.78
CA THR A 153 -0.51 0.77 -3.35
C THR A 153 -0.58 0.77 -4.88
N GLU A 154 -1.62 0.16 -5.46
CA GLU A 154 -1.87 0.18 -6.91
C GLU A 154 -1.94 1.60 -7.48
N ALA A 155 -2.65 2.51 -6.80
CA ALA A 155 -2.74 3.91 -7.20
C ALA A 155 -1.37 4.62 -7.18
N ALA A 156 -0.56 4.38 -6.15
CA ALA A 156 0.78 4.95 -6.08
C ALA A 156 1.69 4.44 -7.22
N GLU A 157 1.57 3.17 -7.58
CA GLU A 157 2.30 2.59 -8.71
C GLU A 157 1.85 3.16 -10.05
N ALA A 158 0.54 3.29 -10.26
CA ALA A 158 -0.03 3.86 -11.49
C ALA A 158 0.34 5.34 -11.67
N VAL A 159 0.32 6.14 -10.60
CA VAL A 159 0.76 7.55 -10.64
C VAL A 159 2.24 7.66 -10.98
N ARG A 160 3.09 6.78 -10.42
CA ARG A 160 4.51 6.74 -10.74
C ARG A 160 4.75 6.36 -12.21
N GLU A 161 3.99 5.39 -12.74
CA GLU A 161 4.05 5.04 -14.16
C GLU A 161 3.60 6.21 -15.04
N ALA A 162 2.49 6.87 -14.70
CA ALA A 162 2.02 8.05 -15.43
C ALA A 162 3.08 9.16 -15.49
N ALA A 163 3.72 9.46 -14.36
CA ALA A 163 4.81 10.44 -14.30
C ALA A 163 6.01 10.03 -15.18
N ALA A 164 6.37 8.75 -15.21
CA ALA A 164 7.45 8.25 -16.05
C ALA A 164 7.11 8.36 -17.55
N ARG A 165 5.87 8.04 -17.95
CA ARG A 165 5.40 8.18 -19.33
C ARG A 165 5.31 9.64 -19.76
N GLU A 166 4.88 10.53 -18.87
CA GLU A 166 4.86 11.96 -19.15
C GLU A 166 6.27 12.52 -19.37
N ALA A 167 7.25 12.06 -18.58
CA ALA A 167 8.65 12.45 -18.77
C ALA A 167 9.22 11.96 -20.12
N ASP A 168 8.93 10.71 -20.51
CA ASP A 168 9.34 10.19 -21.83
C ASP A 168 8.66 10.97 -22.97
N ALA A 169 7.36 11.25 -22.87
CA ALA A 169 6.65 12.06 -23.86
C ALA A 169 7.27 13.45 -24.04
N ARG A 170 7.64 14.12 -22.94
CA ARG A 170 8.35 15.41 -22.99
C ARG A 170 9.71 15.28 -23.69
N SER A 171 10.49 14.25 -23.37
CA SER A 171 11.77 13.99 -24.03
C SER A 171 11.60 13.77 -25.54
N ARG A 172 10.58 13.01 -25.97
CA ARG A 172 10.31 12.78 -27.39
C ARG A 172 9.81 14.04 -28.11
N GLU A 173 9.04 14.88 -27.43
CA GLU A 173 8.62 16.17 -27.97
C GLU A 173 9.81 17.11 -28.19
N GLU A 174 10.79 17.11 -27.29
CA GLU A 174 12.05 17.85 -27.45
C GLU A 174 12.88 17.33 -28.61
N GLU A 175 13.01 16.00 -28.77
CA GLU A 175 13.67 15.37 -29.93
C GLU A 175 12.98 15.78 -31.26
N LEU A 176 11.64 15.80 -31.28
CA LEU A 176 10.88 16.25 -32.45
C LEU A 176 11.12 17.73 -32.76
N LYS A 177 11.14 18.60 -31.74
CA LYS A 177 11.45 20.03 -31.90
C LYS A 177 12.84 20.23 -32.50
N ALA A 178 13.85 19.50 -32.00
CA ALA A 178 15.19 19.53 -32.55
C ALA A 178 15.24 19.04 -34.00
N ALA A 179 14.57 17.93 -34.32
CA ALA A 179 14.51 17.39 -35.68
C ALA A 179 13.80 18.34 -36.67
N LYS A 180 12.75 19.04 -36.23
CA LYS A 180 12.08 20.07 -37.03
C LYS A 180 12.98 21.28 -37.29
N ALA A 181 13.74 21.73 -36.29
CA ALA A 181 14.71 22.81 -36.46
C ALA A 181 15.83 22.44 -37.44
N GLU A 182 16.34 21.21 -37.38
CA GLU A 182 17.33 20.70 -38.35
C GLU A 182 16.75 20.62 -39.78
N LEU A 183 15.48 20.18 -39.92
CA LEU A 183 14.80 20.15 -41.21
C LEU A 183 14.62 21.55 -41.79
N GLU A 184 14.26 22.53 -40.97
CA GLU A 184 14.14 23.93 -41.40
C GLU A 184 15.49 24.49 -41.89
N GLN A 185 16.58 24.20 -41.16
CA GLN A 185 17.93 24.55 -41.61
C GLN A 185 18.30 23.90 -42.95
N ALA A 186 18.01 22.61 -43.11
CA ALA A 186 18.28 21.89 -44.35
C ALA A 186 17.46 22.41 -45.54
N LEU A 187 16.21 22.83 -45.32
CA LEU A 187 15.36 23.47 -46.34
C LEU A 187 15.90 24.84 -46.74
N ASN A 188 16.35 25.64 -45.77
CA ASN A 188 16.93 26.95 -46.03
C ASN A 188 18.24 26.85 -46.81
N GLU A 189 19.11 25.90 -46.46
CA GLU A 189 20.36 25.64 -47.20
C GLU A 189 20.07 25.13 -48.61
N LEU A 190 19.13 24.19 -48.79
CA LEU A 190 18.73 23.72 -50.11
C LEU A 190 18.26 24.88 -50.99
N LYS A 191 17.39 25.74 -50.45
CA LYS A 191 16.92 26.93 -51.17
C LYS A 191 18.07 27.88 -51.53
N ALA A 192 19.00 28.14 -50.61
CA ALA A 192 20.16 28.99 -50.90
C ALA A 192 21.05 28.41 -52.02
N GLN A 193 21.25 27.08 -52.03
CA GLN A 193 22.01 26.41 -53.09
C GLN A 193 21.25 26.40 -54.43
N GLU A 194 19.93 26.26 -54.43
CA GLU A 194 19.08 26.37 -55.63
C GLU A 194 19.13 27.79 -56.20
N ASP A 195 18.97 28.81 -55.36
CA ASP A 195 19.03 30.22 -55.77
C ASP A 195 20.41 30.59 -56.32
N ALA A 196 21.50 30.14 -55.69
CA ALA A 196 22.87 30.37 -56.16
C ALA A 196 23.15 29.68 -57.51
N TYR A 197 22.67 28.45 -57.70
CA TYR A 197 22.81 27.72 -58.96
C TYR A 197 22.01 28.41 -60.08
N ASN A 198 20.77 28.80 -59.81
CA ASN A 198 19.90 29.49 -60.77
C ASN A 198 20.47 30.85 -61.15
N HIS A 199 20.89 31.66 -60.18
CA HIS A 199 21.50 32.98 -60.44
C HIS A 199 22.77 32.86 -61.28
N LYS A 200 23.65 31.89 -60.99
CA LYS A 200 24.87 31.66 -61.79
C LYS A 200 24.53 31.23 -63.21
N THR A 201 23.51 30.38 -63.38
CA THR A 201 23.01 29.97 -64.70
C THR A 201 22.46 31.16 -65.49
N GLU A 202 21.68 32.03 -64.85
CA GLU A 202 21.12 33.24 -65.49
C GLU A 202 22.20 34.26 -65.88
N ASP A 203 23.16 34.56 -65.00
CA ASP A 203 24.27 35.48 -65.29
C ASP A 203 25.12 34.98 -66.47
N LEU A 204 25.49 33.69 -66.44
CA LEU A 204 26.26 33.06 -67.53
C LEU A 204 25.49 33.07 -68.84
N LYS A 205 24.17 32.80 -68.81
CA LYS A 205 23.31 32.85 -70.00
C LYS A 205 23.28 34.26 -70.60
N LYS A 206 23.05 35.29 -69.78
CA LYS A 206 23.03 36.69 -70.23
C LYS A 206 24.37 37.11 -70.85
N ARG A 207 25.49 36.81 -70.18
CA ARG A 207 26.85 37.13 -70.66
C ARG A 207 27.27 36.34 -71.90
N SER A 208 26.59 35.23 -72.20
CA SER A 208 26.79 34.44 -73.43
C SER A 208 26.13 35.07 -74.66
N GLU A 209 25.13 35.93 -74.45
CA GLU A 209 24.34 36.62 -75.47
C GLU A 209 24.78 38.09 -75.66
N GLU A 210 25.35 38.71 -74.63
CA GLU A 210 25.76 40.13 -74.59
C GLU A 210 27.29 40.33 -74.60
N GLY A 211 27.80 41.47 -75.11
CA GLY A 211 29.24 41.84 -75.05
C GLY A 211 30.08 41.50 -76.31
N GLY A 212 31.41 41.54 -76.20
CA GLY A 212 32.35 41.30 -77.32
C GLY A 212 32.48 39.81 -77.68
N VAL A 213 32.89 39.49 -78.93
CA VAL A 213 32.94 38.11 -79.48
C VAL A 213 33.72 37.14 -78.57
N VAL A 214 34.86 37.56 -78.03
CA VAL A 214 35.69 36.74 -77.13
C VAL A 214 35.00 36.50 -75.78
N GLN A 215 34.32 37.51 -75.22
CA GLN A 215 33.61 37.39 -73.95
C GLN A 215 32.40 36.47 -74.05
N ARG A 216 31.62 36.57 -75.14
CA ARG A 216 30.50 35.65 -75.40
C ARG A 216 30.95 34.21 -75.56
N ASN A 217 32.01 33.97 -76.34
CA ASN A 217 32.51 32.60 -76.55
C ASN A 217 33.05 32.00 -75.24
N LYS A 218 33.69 32.81 -74.38
CA LYS A 218 34.12 32.38 -73.05
C LYS A 218 32.92 32.04 -72.15
N ALA A 219 31.92 32.91 -72.07
CA ALA A 219 30.71 32.68 -71.28
C ALA A 219 29.88 31.49 -71.79
N LYS A 220 29.83 31.23 -73.11
CA LYS A 220 29.22 30.02 -73.68
C LYS A 220 29.92 28.74 -73.23
N ASN A 221 31.26 28.74 -73.19
CA ASN A 221 32.01 27.60 -72.68
C ASN A 221 31.81 27.41 -71.17
N GLU A 222 31.84 28.49 -70.38
CA GLU A 222 31.59 28.43 -68.93
C GLU A 222 30.16 28.00 -68.59
N LEU A 223 29.16 28.42 -69.38
CA LEU A 223 27.77 27.97 -69.25
C LEU A 223 27.64 26.47 -69.57
N ALA A 224 28.23 26.02 -70.68
CA ALA A 224 28.23 24.60 -71.04
C ALA A 224 28.93 23.74 -69.97
N GLN A 225 30.02 24.26 -69.38
CA GLN A 225 30.70 23.61 -68.26
C GLN A 225 29.83 23.61 -66.99
N HIS A 226 29.19 24.72 -66.64
CA HIS A 226 28.32 24.80 -65.46
C HIS A 226 27.09 23.89 -65.55
N LEU A 227 26.51 23.73 -66.74
CA LEU A 227 25.39 22.83 -67.00
C LEU A 227 25.83 21.35 -67.12
N GLY A 228 27.09 21.12 -67.52
CA GLY A 228 27.67 19.78 -67.64
C GLY A 228 28.28 19.23 -66.35
N GLU A 229 28.67 20.10 -65.41
CA GLU A 229 29.16 19.72 -64.08
C GLU A 229 27.99 19.34 -63.15
N ASP A 230 28.10 18.18 -62.47
CA ASP A 230 27.17 17.82 -61.39
C ASP A 230 27.28 18.87 -60.27
N PRO A 231 26.21 19.62 -59.92
CA PRO A 231 26.24 20.61 -58.86
C PRO A 231 26.31 19.91 -57.50
N LEU A 232 27.51 19.43 -57.16
CA LEU A 232 27.80 18.69 -55.94
C LEU A 232 27.26 19.37 -54.66
N PRO A 233 27.35 20.72 -54.49
CA PRO A 233 26.73 21.40 -53.35
C PRO A 233 25.21 21.23 -53.28
N LEU A 234 24.51 21.38 -54.41
CA LEU A 234 23.06 21.21 -54.50
C LEU A 234 22.64 19.76 -54.23
N ARG A 235 23.39 18.79 -54.79
CA ARG A 235 23.14 17.36 -54.52
C ARG A 235 23.33 17.01 -53.05
N LYS A 236 24.37 17.54 -52.40
CA LYS A 236 24.58 17.38 -50.95
C LYS A 236 23.43 17.97 -50.16
N ALA A 237 22.99 19.19 -50.48
CA ALA A 237 21.87 19.83 -49.80
C ALA A 237 20.56 19.02 -49.93
N LYS A 238 20.28 18.45 -51.12
CA LYS A 238 19.12 17.56 -51.33
C LYS A 238 19.18 16.30 -50.47
N ILE A 239 20.35 15.65 -50.40
CA ILE A 239 20.54 14.45 -49.56
C ILE A 239 20.38 14.81 -48.07
N THR A 240 20.93 15.93 -47.63
CA THR A 240 20.80 16.42 -46.25
C THR A 240 19.34 16.72 -45.90
N GLN A 241 18.61 17.37 -46.82
CA GLN A 241 17.17 17.64 -46.64
C GLN A 241 16.36 16.35 -46.57
N GLU A 242 16.60 15.37 -47.43
CA GLU A 242 15.91 14.08 -47.40
C GLU A 242 16.19 13.32 -46.09
N ALA A 243 17.43 13.35 -45.60
CA ALA A 243 17.79 12.78 -44.31
C ALA A 243 17.09 13.49 -43.15
N ALA A 244 16.98 14.82 -43.19
CA ALA A 244 16.30 15.62 -42.18
C ALA A 244 14.78 15.35 -42.16
N VAL A 245 14.15 15.15 -43.33
CA VAL A 245 12.73 14.74 -43.41
C VAL A 245 12.53 13.39 -42.72
N LYS A 246 13.34 12.37 -43.06
CA LYS A 246 13.24 11.05 -42.43
C LYS A 246 13.44 11.10 -40.92
N LYS A 247 14.36 11.94 -40.44
CA LYS A 247 14.60 12.15 -39.01
C LYS A 247 13.39 12.80 -38.33
N ALA A 248 12.83 13.85 -38.92
CA ALA A 248 11.66 14.55 -38.39
C ALA A 248 10.42 13.64 -38.37
N ASP A 249 10.19 12.85 -39.42
CA ASP A 249 9.07 11.90 -39.49
C ASP A 249 9.19 10.82 -38.41
N ARG A 250 10.37 10.23 -38.24
CA ARG A 250 10.61 9.23 -37.19
C ARG A 250 10.42 9.82 -35.79
N ALA A 251 10.92 11.03 -35.56
CA ALA A 251 10.71 11.72 -34.29
C ALA A 251 9.23 12.06 -34.05
N ALA A 252 8.48 12.36 -35.11
CA ALA A 252 7.05 12.66 -35.01
C ALA A 252 6.24 11.43 -34.60
N VAL A 253 6.53 10.26 -35.19
CA VAL A 253 5.92 8.99 -34.80
C VAL A 253 6.23 8.67 -33.34
N ALA A 254 7.51 8.74 -32.94
CA ALA A 254 7.93 8.44 -31.57
C ALA A 254 7.28 9.40 -30.53
N ALA A 255 7.20 10.69 -30.84
CA ALA A 255 6.55 11.68 -29.98
C ALA A 255 5.05 11.42 -29.85
N ASN A 256 4.37 11.06 -30.94
CA ASN A 256 2.94 10.76 -30.91
C ASN A 256 2.65 9.48 -30.12
N GLU A 257 3.44 8.43 -30.31
CA GLU A 257 3.32 7.18 -29.55
C GLU A 257 3.54 7.41 -28.04
N ALA A 258 4.60 8.15 -27.67
CA ALA A 258 4.88 8.47 -26.28
C ALA A 258 3.78 9.35 -25.65
N ALA A 259 3.24 10.33 -26.39
CA ALA A 259 2.12 11.15 -25.94
C ALA A 259 0.84 10.32 -25.69
N GLN A 260 0.55 9.37 -26.58
CA GLN A 260 -0.58 8.45 -26.40
C GLN A 260 -0.38 7.57 -25.15
N GLN A 261 0.80 6.98 -24.97
CA GLN A 261 1.11 6.18 -23.78
C GLN A 261 1.02 7.00 -22.48
N ALA A 262 1.46 8.26 -22.50
CA ALA A 262 1.32 9.16 -21.36
C ALA A 262 -0.14 9.47 -21.04
N ALA A 263 -0.98 9.72 -22.06
CA ALA A 263 -2.40 9.95 -21.88
C ALA A 263 -3.12 8.71 -21.30
N GLU A 264 -2.83 7.52 -21.83
CA GLU A 264 -3.39 6.26 -21.32
C GLU A 264 -2.95 5.99 -19.87
N ALA A 265 -1.67 6.21 -19.56
CA ALA A 265 -1.15 6.02 -18.21
C ALA A 265 -1.77 7.03 -17.22
N ARG A 266 -2.02 8.28 -17.64
CA ARG A 266 -2.72 9.28 -16.83
C ARG A 266 -4.13 8.83 -16.49
N VAL A 267 -4.91 8.35 -17.47
CA VAL A 267 -6.27 7.85 -17.23
C VAL A 267 -6.24 6.69 -16.24
N LYS A 268 -5.33 5.72 -16.41
CA LYS A 268 -5.16 4.61 -15.44
C LYS A 268 -4.79 5.10 -14.04
N GLY A 269 -3.93 6.12 -13.94
CA GLY A 269 -3.57 6.76 -12.68
C GLY A 269 -4.78 7.40 -11.99
N GLU A 270 -5.58 8.15 -12.73
CA GLU A 270 -6.82 8.78 -12.24
C GLU A 270 -7.86 7.74 -11.79
N GLU A 271 -8.07 6.68 -12.57
CA GLU A 271 -8.96 5.56 -12.21
C GLU A 271 -8.50 4.83 -10.95
N ALA A 272 -7.20 4.54 -10.84
CA ALA A 272 -6.63 3.88 -9.67
C ALA A 272 -6.73 4.75 -8.41
N GLN A 273 -6.51 6.07 -8.53
CA GLN A 273 -6.72 7.02 -7.43
C GLN A 273 -8.19 7.06 -6.99
N ALA A 274 -9.13 7.11 -7.94
CA ALA A 274 -10.57 7.08 -7.64
C ALA A 274 -10.97 5.77 -6.95
N ALA A 275 -10.44 4.62 -7.40
CA ALA A 275 -10.68 3.32 -6.77
C ALA A 275 -10.09 3.25 -5.35
N ALA A 276 -8.92 3.83 -5.13
CA ALA A 276 -8.32 3.93 -3.80
C ALA A 276 -9.17 4.80 -2.85
N GLU A 277 -9.67 5.95 -3.32
CA GLU A 277 -10.55 6.78 -2.51
C GLU A 277 -11.88 6.08 -2.21
N ALA A 278 -12.49 5.42 -3.20
CA ALA A 278 -13.71 4.64 -3.00
C ALA A 278 -13.53 3.52 -1.96
N ALA A 279 -12.38 2.83 -1.97
CA ALA A 279 -12.08 1.78 -0.99
C ALA A 279 -11.88 2.34 0.43
N VAL A 280 -11.30 3.53 0.58
CA VAL A 280 -11.20 4.23 1.87
C VAL A 280 -12.58 4.63 2.39
N ASP A 281 -13.45 5.14 1.51
CA ASP A 281 -14.82 5.51 1.88
C ASP A 281 -15.67 4.27 2.24
N GLU A 282 -15.49 3.14 1.55
CA GLU A 282 -16.10 1.86 1.94
C GLU A 282 -15.60 1.40 3.31
N ALA A 283 -14.28 1.41 3.57
CA ALA A 283 -13.73 1.04 4.87
C ALA A 283 -14.31 1.92 5.99
N ARG A 284 -14.45 3.22 5.75
CA ARG A 284 -15.10 4.14 6.69
C ARG A 284 -16.58 3.79 6.91
N ALA A 285 -17.32 3.44 5.87
CA ALA A 285 -18.73 3.05 5.99
C ALA A 285 -18.87 1.76 6.83
N ARG A 286 -18.02 0.76 6.61
CA ARG A 286 -18.01 -0.47 7.42
C ARG A 286 -17.68 -0.20 8.89
N VAL A 287 -16.76 0.72 9.17
CA VAL A 287 -16.47 1.13 10.56
C VAL A 287 -17.72 1.75 11.19
N ALA A 288 -18.39 2.67 10.49
CA ALA A 288 -19.61 3.31 11.00
C ALA A 288 -20.75 2.30 11.26
N GLU A 289 -20.97 1.36 10.34
CA GLU A 289 -21.96 0.30 10.51
C GLU A 289 -21.65 -0.61 11.71
N ALA A 290 -20.37 -0.93 11.91
CA ALA A 290 -19.93 -1.72 13.05
C ALA A 290 -20.06 -0.95 14.37
N GLU A 291 -19.73 0.35 14.41
CA GLU A 291 -19.94 1.22 15.57
C GLU A 291 -21.44 1.29 15.93
N ASP A 292 -22.31 1.53 14.96
CA ASP A 292 -23.78 1.56 15.14
C ASP A 292 -24.33 0.23 15.67
N TYR A 293 -23.78 -0.89 15.21
CA TYR A 293 -24.16 -2.20 15.70
C TYR A 293 -23.69 -2.41 17.15
N VAL A 294 -22.44 -2.07 17.47
CA VAL A 294 -21.90 -2.21 18.83
C VAL A 294 -22.68 -1.35 19.82
N GLU A 295 -23.06 -0.12 19.45
CA GLU A 295 -23.92 0.74 20.28
C GLU A 295 -25.29 0.12 20.58
N LYS A 296 -25.88 -0.60 19.62
CA LYS A 296 -27.14 -1.33 19.84
C LYS A 296 -26.90 -2.57 20.70
N ALA A 297 -25.82 -3.29 20.44
CA ALA A 297 -25.44 -4.52 21.12
C ALA A 297 -25.07 -4.31 22.59
N LYS A 298 -24.68 -3.09 23.00
CA LYS A 298 -24.47 -2.70 24.42
C LYS A 298 -25.60 -3.11 25.36
N LYS A 299 -26.84 -3.18 24.85
CA LYS A 299 -28.03 -3.48 25.66
C LYS A 299 -28.25 -4.98 25.90
N SER A 300 -27.64 -5.84 25.10
CA SER A 300 -27.89 -7.28 25.09
C SER A 300 -26.63 -8.13 25.26
N MET A 301 -25.47 -7.60 24.86
CA MET A 301 -24.18 -8.27 24.99
C MET A 301 -23.51 -8.04 26.35
N PRO A 302 -22.65 -8.97 26.79
CA PRO A 302 -21.81 -8.78 27.96
C PRO A 302 -20.85 -7.60 27.77
N ALA A 303 -20.70 -6.77 28.79
CA ALA A 303 -19.97 -5.51 28.71
C ALA A 303 -18.47 -5.69 28.37
N GLY A 304 -17.84 -6.78 28.80
CA GLY A 304 -16.44 -7.06 28.44
C GLY A 304 -16.24 -7.30 26.93
N GLY A 305 -17.15 -8.04 26.31
CA GLY A 305 -17.17 -8.28 24.87
C GLY A 305 -17.44 -6.99 24.11
N VAL A 306 -18.40 -6.18 24.56
CA VAL A 306 -18.67 -4.85 23.99
C VAL A 306 -17.41 -3.98 24.03
N TRP A 307 -16.78 -3.84 25.20
CA TRP A 307 -15.57 -3.04 25.35
C TRP A 307 -14.46 -3.50 24.40
N TRP A 308 -14.29 -4.82 24.24
CA TRP A 308 -13.30 -5.37 23.34
C TRP A 308 -13.56 -5.02 21.87
N LEU A 309 -14.82 -5.10 21.44
CA LEU A 309 -15.23 -4.70 20.09
C LEU A 309 -15.02 -3.21 19.85
N GLU A 310 -15.39 -2.36 20.81
CA GLU A 310 -15.15 -0.92 20.74
C GLU A 310 -13.67 -0.61 20.63
N LYS A 311 -12.84 -1.33 21.40
CA LYS A 311 -11.39 -1.20 21.34
C LYS A 311 -10.84 -1.62 19.98
N GLU A 312 -11.28 -2.75 19.42
CA GLU A 312 -10.88 -3.21 18.09
C GLU A 312 -11.30 -2.22 17.00
N LEU A 313 -12.52 -1.68 17.05
CA LEU A 313 -12.98 -0.65 16.13
C LEU A 313 -12.17 0.64 16.25
N HIS A 314 -11.90 1.06 17.49
CA HIS A 314 -11.05 2.21 17.74
C HIS A 314 -9.67 1.99 17.11
N GLU A 315 -9.01 0.87 17.38
CA GLU A 315 -7.70 0.54 16.80
C GLU A 315 -7.74 0.43 15.27
N ALA A 316 -8.84 -0.06 14.69
CA ALA A 316 -9.03 -0.11 13.24
C ALA A 316 -9.08 1.29 12.61
N LYS A 317 -9.59 2.31 13.31
CA LYS A 317 -9.56 3.71 12.83
C LYS A 317 -8.15 4.26 12.69
N ALA A 318 -7.13 3.64 13.30
CA ALA A 318 -5.74 4.04 13.09
C ALA A 318 -5.27 3.85 11.64
N PHE A 319 -5.96 3.00 10.87
CA PHE A 319 -5.67 2.76 9.45
C PHE A 319 -6.36 3.77 8.52
N LEU A 320 -7.28 4.61 9.04
CA LEU A 320 -7.88 5.70 8.26
C LEU A 320 -6.98 6.94 8.24
N PRO A 321 -6.99 7.72 7.16
CA PRO A 321 -6.46 9.07 7.17
C PRO A 321 -7.14 9.93 8.24
N THR A 322 -6.39 10.84 8.87
CA THR A 322 -6.95 11.76 9.88
C THR A 322 -8.06 12.64 9.32
N SER A 323 -7.97 13.01 8.03
CA SER A 323 -9.01 13.75 7.30
C SER A 323 -10.34 12.97 7.17
N LYS A 324 -10.31 11.64 7.30
CA LYS A 324 -11.47 10.75 7.17
C LYS A 324 -11.87 10.11 8.51
N GLY A 325 -11.44 10.70 9.63
CA GLY A 325 -11.82 10.28 10.99
C GLY A 325 -10.90 9.24 11.63
N GLY A 326 -9.73 8.99 11.03
CA GLY A 326 -8.67 8.20 11.66
C GLY A 326 -7.85 8.98 12.68
N TYR A 327 -6.96 8.27 13.37
CA TYR A 327 -6.05 8.87 14.36
C TYR A 327 -4.64 8.31 14.20
N ILE A 328 -3.64 9.12 14.56
CA ILE A 328 -2.25 8.69 14.54
C ILE A 328 -1.97 7.94 15.83
N LYS A 329 -1.77 6.63 15.73
CA LYS A 329 -1.33 5.80 16.85
C LYS A 329 0.07 6.25 17.27
N ARG A 330 0.17 6.97 18.40
CA ARG A 330 1.48 7.30 18.98
C ARG A 330 2.17 5.98 19.32
N LYS A 331 3.36 5.73 18.77
CA LYS A 331 4.21 4.67 19.29
C LYS A 331 4.46 4.99 20.75
N ILE A 332 3.94 4.17 21.66
CA ILE A 332 4.41 4.17 23.04
C ILE A 332 5.83 3.66 22.95
N THR A 333 6.80 4.57 22.83
CA THR A 333 8.19 4.24 23.09
C THR A 333 8.20 3.76 24.53
N ALA A 334 8.44 2.47 24.74
CA ALA A 334 8.69 1.95 26.06
C ALA A 334 9.78 2.83 26.66
N GLN A 335 9.43 3.62 27.69
CA GLN A 335 10.43 4.31 28.49
C GLN A 335 11.31 3.21 29.06
N GLN A 336 12.57 3.23 28.62
CA GLN A 336 13.64 2.34 29.05
C GLN A 336 13.82 2.37 30.56
#